data_AF-Q9UA85-F1
#
_entry.id   AF-Q9UA85-F1
#
_cell.length_a   1.000
_cell.length_b   1.000
_cell.length_c   1.000
_cell.angle_alpha   90.00
_cell.angle_beta   90.00
_cell.angle_gamma   90.00
#
_symmetry.space_group_name_H-M   'P 1'
#
loop_
_entity.id
_entity.type
_entity.pdbx_description
1 polymer ?
#
loop_
_entity_poly.entity_id
_entity_poly.type
_entity_poly.pdbx_seq_one_letter_code
_entity_poly.pdbx_strand_id
1 'polypeptide(L)' 'VLIIAVLFLTACQLTTAETSSRGKQKHRALRSTDKYSRMTKHCTPPEVGCLFAYECCSKICWRPRCYPS' A
#
# COMPACT_ATOMS: atom_id res chain seq x y z
N VAL A 1 39.09 -36.39 -12.88
CA VAL A 1 38.76 -35.06 -13.45
C VAL A 1 37.30 -34.96 -13.87
N LEU A 2 36.76 -35.89 -14.67
CA LEU A 2 35.36 -35.85 -15.14
C LEU A 2 34.32 -35.72 -14.01
N ILE A 3 34.52 -36.42 -12.90
CA ILE A 3 33.59 -36.38 -11.75
C ILE A 3 33.46 -34.97 -11.19
N ILE A 4 34.58 -34.23 -11.06
CA ILE A 4 34.58 -32.84 -10.56
C ILE A 4 33.82 -31.93 -11.54
N ALA A 5 34.00 -32.13 -12.85
CA ALA A 5 33.26 -31.38 -13.87
C ALA A 5 31.75 -31.65 -13.81
N VAL A 6 31.32 -32.91 -13.65
CA VAL A 6 29.90 -33.26 -13.52
C VAL A 6 29.30 -32.66 -12.26
N LEU A 7 29.99 -32.72 -11.11
CA LEU A 7 29.53 -32.13 -9.85
C LEU A 7 29.34 -30.61 -9.98
N PHE A 8 30.28 -29.92 -10.63
CA PHE A 8 30.19 -28.48 -10.86
C PHE A 8 29.01 -28.12 -11.75
N LEU A 9 28.79 -28.87 -12.85
CA LEU A 9 27.63 -28.69 -13.72
C LEU A 9 26.30 -28.90 -12.98
N THR A 10 26.19 -29.94 -12.15
CA THR A 10 24.98 -30.22 -11.36
C THR A 10 24.68 -29.11 -10.34
N ALA A 11 25.72 -28.59 -9.66
CA ALA A 11 25.57 -27.48 -8.72
C ALA A 11 25.07 -26.20 -9.41
N CYS A 12 25.63 -25.86 -10.57
CA CYS A 12 25.19 -24.71 -11.35
C CYS A 12 23.73 -24.84 -11.82
N GLN A 13 23.29 -26.04 -12.19
CA GLN A 13 21.90 -26.27 -12.57
C GLN A 13 20.93 -26.20 -11.38
N LEU A 14 21.32 -26.72 -10.21
CA LEU A 14 20.47 -26.69 -9.02
C LEU A 14 20.23 -25.25 -8.54
N THR A 15 21.27 -24.41 -8.53
CA THR A 15 21.13 -22.99 -8.21
C THR A 15 20.31 -22.24 -9.27
N THR A 16 20.44 -22.61 -10.55
CA THR A 16 19.66 -21.99 -11.63
C THR A 16 18.19 -22.40 -11.60
N ALA A 17 17.83 -23.61 -11.19
CA ALA A 17 16.41 -24.00 -11.02
C ALA A 17 15.75 -23.22 -9.87
N GLU A 18 16.47 -23.06 -8.75
CA GLU A 18 16.03 -22.29 -7.58
C GLU A 18 15.94 -20.79 -7.86
N THR A 19 16.75 -20.26 -8.80
CA THR A 19 16.80 -18.82 -9.09
C THR A 19 16.04 -18.40 -10.35
N SER A 20 15.95 -19.25 -11.40
CA SER A 20 15.19 -18.97 -12.63
C SER A 20 13.70 -19.28 -12.52
N SER A 21 13.27 -20.18 -11.63
CA SER A 21 11.84 -20.38 -11.34
C SER A 21 11.25 -19.23 -10.51
N ARG A 22 12.09 -18.52 -9.74
CA ARG A 22 11.72 -17.25 -9.10
C ARG A 22 11.95 -16.04 -10.01
N GLY A 23 12.14 -16.29 -11.30
CA GLY A 23 12.02 -15.33 -12.39
C GLY A 23 10.55 -15.11 -12.78
N LYS A 24 9.82 -14.34 -11.97
CA LYS A 24 8.80 -13.37 -12.43
C LYS A 24 8.29 -12.55 -11.26
N GLN A 25 9.05 -11.50 -11.02
CA GLN A 25 8.66 -10.20 -10.48
C GLN A 25 7.25 -9.76 -10.98
N LYS A 26 6.16 -10.22 -10.36
CA LYS A 26 4.79 -9.68 -10.54
C LYS A 26 3.99 -9.49 -9.26
N HIS A 27 4.57 -9.72 -8.08
CA HIS A 27 4.16 -8.99 -6.87
C HIS A 27 5.06 -7.77 -6.65
N ARG A 28 5.26 -7.01 -7.74
CA ARG A 28 5.43 -5.57 -7.61
C ARG A 28 4.08 -5.02 -7.13
N ALA A 29 3.77 -5.23 -5.86
CA ALA A 29 2.99 -4.27 -5.10
C ALA A 29 3.87 -3.03 -4.85
N LEU A 30 4.49 -2.48 -5.91
CA LEU A 30 4.85 -1.07 -5.98
C LEU A 30 3.59 -0.35 -6.41
N ARG A 31 2.59 -0.32 -5.53
CA ARG A 31 1.95 0.95 -5.28
C ARG A 31 2.30 1.28 -3.84
N SER A 32 3.28 2.16 -3.73
CA SER A 32 3.43 3.00 -2.56
C SER A 32 2.07 3.63 -2.29
N THR A 33 1.34 3.09 -1.32
CA THR A 33 0.37 3.88 -0.56
C THR A 33 1.12 4.52 0.60
N ASP A 34 2.29 5.09 0.33
CA ASP A 34 2.73 6.28 1.02
C ASP A 34 1.87 7.42 0.48
N LYS A 35 0.72 7.63 1.13
CA LYS A 35 0.07 8.92 1.28
C LYS A 35 -1.13 8.72 2.16
N TYR A 36 -0.95 9.17 3.39
CA TYR A 36 -1.90 9.21 4.48
C TYR A 36 -2.09 7.86 5.15
N SER A 37 -1.43 7.71 6.31
CA SER A 37 -2.17 7.30 7.51
C SER A 37 -3.52 8.00 7.44
N ARG A 38 -4.51 7.26 6.94
CA ARG A 38 -5.88 7.73 6.83
C ARG A 38 -6.30 7.91 8.27
N MET A 39 -6.09 9.11 8.77
CA MET A 39 -6.89 9.66 9.85
C MET A 39 -8.29 9.65 9.25
N THR A 40 -8.98 8.52 9.39
CA THR A 40 -10.34 8.27 8.95
C THR A 40 -11.32 9.08 9.80
N LYS A 41 -10.94 10.30 10.18
CA LYS A 41 -11.92 11.34 10.43
C LYS A 41 -12.44 11.72 9.05
N HIS A 42 -13.37 10.89 8.54
CA HIS A 42 -14.35 11.37 7.57
C HIS A 42 -14.82 12.72 8.10
N CYS A 43 -14.63 13.78 7.30
CA CYS A 43 -15.16 15.08 7.68
C CYS A 43 -16.66 14.94 7.90
N THR A 44 -17.19 15.72 8.84
CA THR A 44 -18.58 15.63 9.25
C THR A 44 -19.48 16.06 8.08
N PRO A 45 -20.43 15.20 7.63
CA PRO A 45 -21.33 15.52 6.53
C PRO A 45 -22.33 16.62 6.95
N PRO A 46 -23.06 17.22 6.00
CA PRO A 46 -24.11 18.18 6.32
C PRO A 46 -25.11 17.65 7.34
N GLU A 47 -25.73 18.56 8.09
CA GLU A 47 -26.74 18.31 9.12
C GLU A 47 -26.27 17.56 10.38
N VAL A 48 -25.02 17.10 10.42
CA VAL A 48 -24.43 16.48 11.61
C VAL A 48 -23.87 17.54 12.54
N GLY A 49 -23.91 17.23 13.84
CA GLY A 49 -23.43 18.12 14.90
C GLY A 49 -21.96 18.49 14.77
N CYS A 50 -21.62 19.74 15.07
CA CYS A 50 -20.23 20.22 15.10
C CYS A 50 -20.00 21.18 16.27
N LEU A 51 -18.78 21.18 16.78
CA LEU A 51 -18.28 22.15 17.77
C LEU A 51 -17.40 23.20 17.09
N PHE A 52 -16.66 22.81 16.06
CA PHE A 52 -15.73 23.68 15.35
C PHE A 52 -15.90 23.55 13.84
N ALA A 53 -15.67 24.66 13.12
CA ALA A 53 -15.79 24.71 11.67
C ALA A 53 -14.95 23.64 10.95
N TYR A 54 -13.75 23.34 11.46
CA TYR A 54 -12.83 22.39 10.82
C TYR A 54 -13.32 20.93 10.82
N GLU A 55 -14.32 20.60 11.65
CA GLU A 55 -14.93 19.27 11.71
C GLU A 55 -15.80 18.99 10.48
N CYS A 56 -16.49 20.02 9.97
CA CYS A 56 -17.33 19.94 8.79
C CYS A 56 -16.51 19.83 7.51
N CYS A 57 -17.00 19.07 6.53
CA CYS A 57 -16.39 19.01 5.20
C CYS A 57 -16.36 20.39 4.51
N SER A 58 -17.42 21.16 4.67
CA SER A 58 -17.59 22.53 4.16
C SER A 58 -16.77 23.59 4.90
N LYS A 59 -16.15 23.23 6.03
CA LYS A 59 -15.58 24.19 6.97
C LYS A 59 -16.58 25.20 7.56
N ILE A 60 -17.87 24.91 7.49
CA ILE A 60 -18.95 25.76 8.02
C ILE A 60 -19.71 25.01 9.11
N CYS A 61 -19.57 25.48 10.35
CA CYS A 61 -20.35 25.04 11.50
C CYS A 61 -21.29 26.16 11.94
N TRP A 62 -22.60 25.96 11.80
CA TRP A 62 -23.62 26.94 12.14
C TRP A 62 -24.75 26.26 12.91
N ARG A 63 -25.21 26.86 14.02
CA ARG A 63 -26.19 26.24 14.94
C ARG A 63 -25.93 24.75 15.24
N PRO A 64 -24.95 24.48 16.12
CA PRO A 64 -24.14 23.25 16.19
C PRO A 64 -24.37 22.21 15.08
N ARG A 65 -24.34 22.59 13.80
CA ARG A 65 -24.52 21.69 12.65
C ARG A 65 -23.65 22.09 11.46
N CYS A 66 -23.20 21.10 10.70
CA CYS A 66 -22.49 21.32 9.46
C CYS A 66 -23.46 21.72 8.34
N TYR A 67 -23.15 22.80 7.62
CA TYR A 67 -23.91 23.22 6.44
C TYR A 67 -23.11 22.92 5.17
N PRO A 68 -23.74 22.58 4.03
CA PRO A 68 -23.03 22.55 2.76
C PRO A 68 -22.51 23.96 2.41
N SER A 69 -21.32 24.05 1.82
CA SER A 69 -20.83 25.28 1.19
C SER A 69 -21.54 25.53 -0.12
#